data_AF-A0A8H5GX62-F1
#
_entry.id   AF-A0A8H5GX62-F1
#
_cell.length_a   1.000
_cell.length_b   1.000
_cell.length_c   1.000
_cell.angle_alpha   90.00
_cell.angle_beta   90.00
_cell.angle_gamma   90.00
#
_symmetry.space_group_name_H-M   'P 1'
#
loop_
_entity.id
_entity.type
_entity.pdbx_description
1 polymer ?
#
loop_
_entity_poly.entity_id
_entity_poly.type
_entity_poly.pdbx_seq_one_letter_code
_entity_poly.pdbx_strand_id
1 'polypeptide(L)'
;MGNRGKLLTYYEARRFRPDQCYIYGFPLDKAGRHALGEKLYPTPPNTTSTEFVKPKNRLLDVLCHLLRECDAVWPPQRVDWAVGTWEGEEHMLIGVAVCRVKNDEHIPKGEDMVKLKAVFAANGFTEEPRWFLYL
;
A
#
# COMPACT_ATOMS: atom_id res chain seq x y z
N MET A 1 -4.48 -15.43 -20.67
CA MET A 1 -3.73 -14.16 -20.79
C MET A 1 -4.08 -13.31 -19.58
N GLY A 2 -3.20 -13.23 -18.58
CA GLY A 2 -3.47 -12.51 -17.34
C GLY A 2 -3.23 -11.02 -17.50
N ASN A 3 -4.23 -10.21 -17.15
CA ASN A 3 -4.16 -8.75 -17.12
C ASN A 3 -2.98 -8.30 -16.25
N ARG A 4 -2.05 -7.56 -16.85
CA ARG A 4 -0.85 -7.04 -16.17
C ARG A 4 -1.17 -5.62 -15.73
N GLY A 5 -1.52 -5.44 -14.46
CA GLY A 5 -1.57 -4.12 -13.84
C GLY A 5 -0.20 -3.43 -13.96
N LYS A 6 -0.13 -2.33 -14.69
CA LYS A 6 1.05 -1.46 -14.79
C LYS A 6 0.89 -0.35 -13.77
N LEU A 7 1.87 -0.11 -12.88
CA LEU A 7 1.83 0.96 -11.89
C LEU A 7 2.50 2.23 -12.46
N LEU A 8 1.76 3.33 -12.62
CA LEU A 8 2.21 4.44 -13.47
C LEU A 8 2.80 5.70 -12.78
N THR A 9 2.80 5.92 -11.45
CA THR A 9 3.55 7.07 -10.86
C THR A 9 3.57 7.17 -9.32
N TYR A 10 4.72 7.63 -8.80
CA TYR A 10 5.15 7.98 -7.43
C TYR A 10 5.57 6.81 -6.50
N TYR A 11 6.89 6.61 -6.44
CA TYR A 11 7.57 5.63 -5.61
C TYR A 11 8.60 6.37 -4.74
N GLU A 12 8.32 6.51 -3.46
CA GLU A 12 9.36 6.79 -2.45
C GLU A 12 9.75 5.45 -1.80
N ALA A 13 10.21 4.49 -2.58
CA ALA A 13 10.94 3.40 -1.95
C ALA A 13 12.24 3.95 -1.42
N ARG A 14 12.51 3.61 -0.17
CA ARG A 14 13.73 4.01 0.53
C ARG A 14 15.01 3.45 -0.11
N ARG A 15 14.92 2.57 -1.13
CA ARG A 15 16.05 1.70 -1.54
C ARG A 15 16.26 1.40 -3.03
N PHE A 16 15.29 1.56 -3.93
CA PHE A 16 15.45 1.10 -5.32
C PHE A 16 15.28 2.22 -6.34
N ARG A 17 16.29 2.37 -7.23
CA ARG A 17 16.13 3.14 -8.48
C ARG A 17 15.12 2.41 -9.39
N PRO A 18 14.33 3.16 -10.18
CA PRO A 18 13.14 2.66 -10.86
C PRO A 18 13.40 1.85 -12.14
N ASP A 19 14.62 1.34 -12.37
CA ASP A 19 14.89 0.46 -13.50
C ASP A 19 14.21 -0.91 -13.29
N GLN A 20 12.92 -0.98 -13.67
CA GLN A 20 12.03 -2.15 -13.73
C GLN A 20 12.13 -3.10 -12.54
N CYS A 21 11.28 -2.89 -11.53
CA CYS A 21 11.14 -3.84 -10.42
C CYS A 21 9.74 -4.45 -10.37
N TYR A 22 9.67 -5.66 -9.81
CA TYR A 22 8.44 -6.32 -9.42
C TYR A 22 8.22 -6.10 -7.93
N ILE A 23 7.02 -5.67 -7.58
CA ILE A 23 6.59 -5.47 -6.21
C ILE A 23 5.49 -6.48 -5.92
N TYR A 24 5.67 -7.32 -4.90
CA TYR A 24 4.58 -8.14 -4.38
C TYR A 24 3.93 -7.38 -3.24
N GLY A 25 2.64 -7.10 -3.33
CA GLY A 25 2.00 -6.26 -2.34
C GLY A 25 0.48 -6.29 -2.35
N PHE A 26 -0.08 -5.55 -1.41
CA PHE A 26 -1.50 -5.41 -1.16
C PHE A 26 -2.01 -4.13 -1.82
N PRO A 27 -2.91 -4.25 -2.81
CA PRO A 27 -3.50 -3.08 -3.43
C PRO A 27 -4.64 -2.50 -2.58
N LEU A 28 -4.77 -1.18 -2.64
CA LEU A 28 -5.86 -0.41 -2.08
C LEU A 28 -6.37 0.57 -3.14
N ASP A 29 -7.61 0.42 -3.54
CA ASP A 29 -8.25 1.32 -4.48
C ASP A 29 -8.43 2.74 -3.89
N LYS A 30 -8.84 3.67 -4.75
CA LYS A 30 -9.08 5.06 -4.35
C LYS A 30 -10.13 5.21 -3.25
N ALA A 31 -11.17 4.36 -3.24
CA ALA A 31 -12.24 4.42 -2.27
C ALA A 31 -11.76 3.95 -0.88
N GLY A 32 -11.04 2.83 -0.83
CA GLY A 32 -10.37 2.30 0.34
C GLY A 32 -9.33 3.28 0.88
N ARG A 33 -8.55 3.93 0.02
CA ARG A 33 -7.62 5.00 0.41
C ARG A 33 -8.34 6.16 1.10
N HIS A 34 -9.49 6.58 0.56
CA HIS A 34 -10.29 7.64 1.18
C HIS A 34 -10.86 7.19 2.53
N ALA A 35 -11.44 5.99 2.61
CA ALA A 35 -11.99 5.42 3.83
C ALA A 35 -10.94 5.27 4.94
N LEU A 36 -9.74 4.78 4.60
CA LEU A 36 -8.62 4.67 5.53
C LEU A 36 -8.18 6.05 6.05
N GLY A 37 -8.13 7.04 5.16
CA GLY A 37 -7.86 8.42 5.55
C GLY A 37 -8.88 8.96 6.55
N GLU A 38 -10.18 8.72 6.32
CA GLU A 38 -11.26 9.16 7.23
C GLU A 38 -11.23 8.39 8.56
N LYS A 39 -10.86 7.10 8.55
CA LYS A 39 -10.67 6.30 9.77
C LYS A 39 -9.57 6.88 10.66
N LEU A 40 -8.44 7.28 10.08
CA LEU A 40 -7.29 7.81 10.83
C LEU A 40 -7.47 9.28 11.23
N TYR A 41 -8.20 10.05 10.42
CA TYR A 41 -8.46 11.47 10.62
C TYR A 41 -9.95 11.73 10.43
N PRO A 42 -10.79 11.35 11.40
CA PRO A 42 -12.21 11.61 11.32
C PRO A 42 -12.43 13.12 11.35
N THR A 43 -13.31 13.60 10.47
CA THR A 43 -13.74 15.00 10.51
C THR A 43 -14.47 15.24 11.84
N PRO A 44 -14.06 16.22 12.67
CA PRO A 44 -14.70 16.46 13.95
C PRO A 44 -16.19 16.78 13.78
N PRO A 45 -17.03 16.40 14.75
CA PRO A 45 -18.43 16.80 14.73
C PRO A 45 -18.52 18.33 14.76
N ASN A 46 -19.42 18.88 13.94
CA ASN A 46 -19.71 20.32 13.79
C ASN A 46 -18.67 21.18 13.06
N THR A 47 -17.66 20.61 12.42
CA THR A 47 -16.80 21.38 11.51
C THR A 47 -17.47 21.49 10.14
N THR A 48 -17.74 22.70 9.65
CA THR A 48 -18.18 22.87 8.27
C THR A 48 -17.04 22.52 7.31
N SER A 49 -17.33 21.97 6.13
CA SER A 49 -16.27 21.48 5.21
C SER A 49 -15.25 22.56 4.81
N THR A 50 -15.60 23.83 5.00
CA THR A 50 -14.76 25.02 4.78
C THR A 50 -13.78 25.32 5.91
N GLU A 51 -13.99 24.79 7.12
CA GLU A 51 -13.14 25.06 8.30
C GLU A 51 -12.13 23.93 8.56
N PHE A 52 -12.41 22.72 8.06
CA PHE A 52 -11.52 21.58 8.26
C PHE A 52 -10.38 21.58 7.24
N VAL A 53 -9.24 22.15 7.61
CA VAL A 53 -8.00 21.98 6.86
C VAL A 53 -7.49 20.56 7.08
N LYS A 54 -7.72 19.67 6.10
CA LYS A 54 -7.16 18.32 6.12
C LYS A 54 -5.63 18.40 6.29
N PRO A 55 -5.01 17.51 7.09
CA PRO A 55 -3.56 17.50 7.26
C PRO A 55 -2.86 17.40 5.90
N LYS A 56 -1.90 18.29 5.64
CA LYS A 56 -1.10 18.30 4.41
C LYS A 56 -0.40 16.94 4.15
N ASN A 57 -0.17 16.15 5.19
CA ASN A 57 0.59 14.90 5.14
C ASN A 57 -0.26 13.62 5.35
N ARG A 58 -1.59 13.67 5.13
CA ARG A 58 -2.50 12.53 5.37
C ARG A 58 -2.02 11.20 4.75
N LEU A 59 -1.39 11.27 3.58
CA LEU A 59 -0.81 10.11 2.91
C LEU A 59 0.37 9.53 3.69
N LEU A 60 1.31 10.37 4.14
CA LEU A 60 2.47 9.92 4.91
C LEU A 60 2.03 9.29 6.23
N ASP A 61 1.01 9.84 6.87
CA ASP A 61 0.49 9.29 8.13
C ASP A 61 -0.19 7.93 7.95
N VAL A 62 -1.00 7.77 6.88
CA VAL A 62 -1.55 6.48 6.47
C VAL A 62 -0.43 5.46 6.26
N LEU A 63 0.63 5.85 5.55
CA LEU A 63 1.77 4.98 5.28
C LEU A 63 2.52 4.63 6.57
N CYS A 64 2.80 5.60 7.44
CA CYS A 64 3.45 5.35 8.72
C CYS A 64 2.63 4.42 9.62
N HIS A 65 1.31 4.57 9.63
CA HIS A 65 0.40 3.66 10.35
C HIS A 65 0.51 2.23 9.81
N LEU A 66 0.35 2.05 8.50
CA LEU A 66 0.41 0.73 7.86
C LEU A 66 1.78 0.05 8.03
N LEU A 67 2.88 0.80 7.89
CA LEU A 67 4.23 0.28 8.08
C LEU A 67 4.44 -0.22 9.52
N ARG A 68 3.98 0.54 10.53
CA ARG A 68 4.08 0.11 11.94
C ARG A 68 3.29 -1.16 12.23
N GLU A 69 2.09 -1.29 11.68
CA GLU A 69 1.29 -2.50 11.84
C GLU A 69 1.95 -3.72 11.14
N CYS A 70 2.63 -3.48 10.02
CA CYS A 70 3.39 -4.53 9.33
C CYS A 70 4.66 -4.93 10.08
N ASP A 71 5.35 -3.99 10.73
CA ASP A 71 6.62 -4.23 11.46
C ASP A 71 6.45 -5.27 12.59
N ALA A 72 5.24 -5.43 13.13
CA ALA A 72 4.93 -6.42 14.15
C ALA A 72 4.84 -7.86 13.60
N VAL A 73 4.72 -8.02 12.28
CA VAL A 73 4.47 -9.31 11.60
C VAL A 73 5.59 -9.65 10.62
N TRP A 74 6.13 -8.66 9.93
CA TRP A 74 7.10 -8.84 8.85
C TRP A 74 8.29 -7.90 9.04
N PRO A 75 9.51 -8.30 8.70
CA PRO A 75 10.67 -7.46 8.95
C PRO A 75 10.57 -6.09 8.23
N PRO A 76 10.75 -4.96 8.94
CA PRO A 76 10.57 -3.60 8.40
C PRO A 76 11.38 -3.36 7.12
N GLN A 77 12.58 -3.94 7.05
CA GLN A 77 13.48 -3.83 5.91
C GLN A 77 12.97 -4.49 4.61
N ARG A 78 11.86 -5.23 4.67
CA ARG A 78 11.20 -5.90 3.55
C ARG A 78 9.86 -5.26 3.15
N VAL A 79 9.39 -4.27 3.91
CA VAL A 79 8.15 -3.56 3.58
C VAL A 79 8.50 -2.27 2.85
N ASP A 80 7.94 -2.12 1.66
CA ASP A 80 8.04 -0.94 0.81
C ASP A 80 6.62 -0.45 0.49
N TRP A 81 6.50 0.73 -0.10
CA TRP A 81 5.21 1.25 -0.53
C TRP A 81 5.33 1.99 -1.86
N ALA A 82 4.23 2.03 -2.58
CA ALA A 82 4.12 2.71 -3.85
C ALA A 82 2.71 3.28 -4.00
N VAL A 83 2.57 4.36 -4.76
CA VAL A 83 1.28 4.80 -5.30
C VAL A 83 1.39 4.68 -6.82
N GLY A 84 0.26 4.53 -7.49
CA GLY A 84 0.23 4.65 -8.93
C GLY A 84 -1.07 4.16 -9.53
N THR A 85 -1.19 4.38 -10.83
CA THR A 85 -2.39 4.00 -11.57
C THR A 85 -2.17 2.65 -12.24
N TRP A 86 -3.09 1.70 -12.11
CA TRP A 86 -3.16 0.48 -12.94
C TRP A 86 -4.59 0.21 -13.40
N GLU A 87 -4.75 -0.38 -14.58
CA GLU A 87 -6.07 -0.63 -15.20
C GLU A 87 -6.96 0.62 -15.33
N GLY A 88 -6.34 1.81 -15.40
CA GLY A 88 -7.04 3.10 -15.51
C GLY A 88 -7.44 3.73 -14.18
N GLU A 89 -7.21 3.04 -13.06
CA GLU A 89 -7.62 3.48 -11.73
C GLU A 89 -6.41 3.77 -10.84
N GLU A 90 -6.52 4.83 -10.04
CA GLU A 90 -5.49 5.20 -9.06
C GLU A 90 -5.57 4.29 -7.84
N HIS A 91 -4.44 3.72 -7.47
CA HIS A 91 -4.35 2.83 -6.33
C HIS A 91 -3.10 3.11 -5.50
N MET A 92 -3.18 2.73 -4.23
CA MET A 92 -2.04 2.61 -3.34
C MET A 92 -1.62 1.15 -3.26
N LEU A 93 -0.32 0.90 -3.14
CA LEU A 93 0.26 -0.43 -3.01
C LEU A 93 1.19 -0.44 -1.80
N ILE A 94 0.96 -1.36 -0.87
CA ILE A 94 1.95 -1.67 0.17
C ILE A 94 2.67 -2.95 -0.25
N GLY A 95 3.94 -2.81 -0.60
CA GLY A 95 4.83 -3.90 -1.00
C GLY A 95 5.41 -4.61 0.22
N VAL A 96 5.42 -5.94 0.20
CA VAL A 96 6.08 -6.77 1.23
C VAL A 96 7.26 -7.56 0.67
N ALA A 97 7.50 -7.42 -0.64
CA ALA A 97 8.72 -7.82 -1.33
C ALA A 97 8.92 -6.96 -2.59
N VAL A 98 10.18 -6.59 -2.86
CA VAL A 98 10.60 -5.86 -4.07
C VAL A 98 11.80 -6.56 -4.69
N CYS A 99 11.70 -6.92 -5.96
CA CYS A 99 12.71 -7.71 -6.67
C CYS A 99 12.86 -7.24 -8.12
N ARG A 100 14.04 -7.38 -8.72
CA ARG A 100 14.22 -7.13 -10.18
C ARG A 100 13.59 -8.23 -11.06
N VAL A 101 13.43 -9.43 -10.50
CA VAL A 101 12.77 -10.58 -11.12
C VAL A 101 11.75 -11.12 -10.12
N LYS A 102 10.58 -11.58 -10.58
CA LYS A 102 9.59 -12.22 -9.70
C LYS A 102 10.24 -13.38 -8.96
N ASN A 103 10.31 -13.29 -7.63
CA ASN A 103 10.86 -14.33 -6.78
C ASN A 103 9.98 -14.49 -5.54
N ASP A 104 9.29 -15.62 -5.46
CA ASP A 104 8.37 -15.95 -4.37
C ASP A 104 9.09 -16.34 -3.07
N GLU A 105 10.42 -16.47 -3.07
CA GLU A 105 11.22 -16.71 -1.87
C GLU A 105 11.19 -15.53 -0.89
N HIS A 106 10.98 -14.31 -1.39
CA HIS A 106 10.94 -13.11 -0.57
C HIS A 106 9.54 -12.76 -0.06
N ILE A 107 8.51 -13.48 -0.52
CA ILE A 107 7.13 -13.30 -0.09
C ILE A 107 6.93 -13.95 1.28
N PRO A 108 6.15 -13.33 2.19
CA PRO A 108 5.67 -13.99 3.41
C PRO A 108 4.96 -15.31 3.12
N LYS A 109 5.19 -16.34 3.93
CA LYS A 109 4.59 -17.67 3.77
C LYS A 109 3.90 -18.10 5.05
N GLY A 110 2.96 -19.03 4.92
CA GLY A 110 2.27 -19.63 6.07
C GLY A 110 1.61 -18.58 6.97
N GLU A 111 1.93 -18.64 8.26
CA GLU A 111 1.31 -17.82 9.31
C GLU A 111 1.55 -16.31 9.11
N ASP A 112 2.73 -15.91 8.64
CA ASP A 112 3.06 -14.49 8.44
C ASP A 112 2.18 -13.85 7.35
N MET A 113 1.91 -14.59 6.27
CA MET A 113 0.98 -14.11 5.22
C MET A 113 -0.45 -13.98 5.75
N VAL A 114 -0.90 -14.91 6.59
CA VAL A 114 -2.22 -14.85 7.21
C VAL A 114 -2.33 -13.63 8.13
N LYS A 115 -1.32 -13.38 8.96
CA LYS A 115 -1.26 -12.21 9.84
C LYS A 115 -1.22 -10.89 9.06
N LEU A 116 -0.41 -10.80 8.00
CA LEU A 116 -0.36 -9.62 7.14
C LEU A 116 -1.72 -9.37 6.48
N LYS A 117 -2.34 -10.41 5.90
CA LYS A 117 -3.69 -10.30 5.32
C LYS A 117 -4.70 -9.76 6.34
N ALA A 118 -4.64 -10.22 7.60
CA ALA A 118 -5.52 -9.74 8.65
C ALA A 118 -5.28 -8.25 8.96
N VAL A 119 -4.01 -7.81 9.06
CA VAL A 119 -3.64 -6.40 9.24
C VAL A 119 -4.17 -5.53 8.09
N PHE A 120 -3.96 -5.97 6.85
CA PHE A 120 -4.40 -5.25 5.66
C PHE A 120 -5.93 -5.20 5.55
N ALA A 121 -6.62 -6.31 5.80
CA ALA A 121 -8.08 -6.36 5.82
C ALA A 121 -8.68 -5.40 6.86
N ALA A 122 -8.09 -5.30 8.06
CA ALA A 122 -8.53 -4.37 9.10
C ALA A 122 -8.38 -2.89 8.70
N ASN A 123 -7.58 -2.60 7.67
CA ASN A 123 -7.35 -1.26 7.12
C ASN A 123 -8.01 -1.06 5.74
N GLY A 124 -8.88 -1.97 5.31
CA GLY A 124 -9.70 -1.81 4.10
C GLY A 124 -9.08 -2.38 2.82
N PHE A 125 -7.97 -3.11 2.91
CA PHE A 125 -7.40 -3.84 1.78
C PHE A 125 -8.14 -5.17 1.63
N THR A 126 -9.09 -5.23 0.70
CA THR A 126 -9.94 -6.41 0.49
C THR A 126 -9.47 -7.31 -0.66
N GLU A 127 -8.56 -6.82 -1.48
CA GLU A 127 -7.99 -7.55 -2.60
C GLU A 127 -6.84 -8.47 -2.17
N GLU A 128 -6.67 -9.57 -2.90
CA GLU A 128 -5.56 -10.50 -2.71
C GLU A 128 -4.21 -9.87 -3.14
N PRO A 129 -3.13 -10.06 -2.37
CA PRO A 129 -1.83 -9.56 -2.74
C PRO A 129 -1.29 -10.29 -3.98
N ARG A 130 -0.61 -9.54 -4.85
CA ARG A 130 -0.10 -10.05 -6.13
C ARG A 130 1.15 -9.30 -6.57
N TRP A 131 1.78 -9.81 -7.62
CA TRP A 131 2.92 -9.15 -8.27
C TRP A 131 2.47 -8.02 -9.18
N PHE A 132 3.03 -6.83 -8.97
CA PHE A 132 2.89 -5.64 -9.80
C PHE A 132 4.22 -5.35 -10.50
N LEU A 133 4.16 -4.89 -11.75
CA LEU A 133 5.34 -4.38 -12.45
C LEU A 133 5.39 -2.86 -12.29
N TYR A 134 6.45 -2.39 -11.66
CA TYR A 134 6.79 -0.98 -11.57
C TYR A 134 7.72 -0.64 -12.74
N LEU A 135 7.34 0.39 -13.51
CA LEU A 135 8.01 0.83 -14.74
C LEU A 135 8.56 2.26 -14.58
#